data_AF-A0A975NWP5-F1
#
_entry.id   AF-A0A975NWP5-F1
#
_cell.length_a   1.000
_cell.length_b   1.000
_cell.length_c   1.000
_cell.angle_alpha   90.00
_cell.angle_beta   90.00
_cell.angle_gamma   90.00
#
_symmetry.space_group_name_H-M   'P 1'
#
loop_
_entity.id
_entity.type
_entity.pdbx_description
1 polymer ?
#
loop_
_entity_poly.entity_id
_entity_poly.type
_entity_poly.pdbx_seq_one_letter_code
_entity_poly.pdbx_strand_id
1 'polypeptide(L)'
;MRFRVRKYAHVLERTGLAMAGAAAGLFVAAHVGSSIAALTTQGFLVVMMIAGAIGFYLGIDTPPLPFHEPHQEPADGSGGKIDTAEFLSAVGTFLAALTAFVSVGVIVLRENPRLFWTITIMAGWVIGVAMQIVAGAIARMRR
;
A
#
# COMPACT_ATOMS: atom_id res chain seq x y z
N MET A 1 4.26 -12.80 31.01
CA MET A 1 5.06 -11.72 30.37
C MET A 1 5.13 -11.84 28.84
N ARG A 2 5.30 -13.04 28.25
CA ARG A 2 5.30 -13.29 26.78
C ARG A 2 4.11 -12.70 26.00
N PHE A 3 2.91 -12.69 26.58
CA PHE A 3 1.69 -12.20 25.89
C PHE A 3 1.69 -10.69 25.66
N ARG A 4 2.26 -9.89 26.57
CA ARG A 4 2.32 -8.42 26.44
C ARG A 4 3.33 -8.04 25.36
N VAL A 5 4.51 -8.67 25.35
CA VAL A 5 5.55 -8.43 24.34
C VAL A 5 5.05 -8.75 22.93
N ARG A 6 4.31 -9.86 22.74
CA ARG A 6 3.71 -10.21 21.45
C ARG A 6 2.68 -9.19 20.97
N LYS A 7 1.88 -8.63 21.89
CA LYS A 7 0.90 -7.58 21.56
C LYS A 7 1.58 -6.27 21.15
N TYR A 8 2.66 -5.88 21.84
CA TYR A 8 3.43 -4.68 21.47
C TYR A 8 4.16 -4.85 20.14
N ALA A 9 4.76 -6.01 19.89
CA ALA A 9 5.42 -6.31 18.61
C ALA A 9 4.44 -6.19 17.43
N HIS A 10 3.24 -6.76 17.57
CA HIS A 10 2.20 -6.70 16.54
C HIS A 10 1.73 -5.28 16.24
N VAL A 11 1.55 -4.45 17.27
CA VAL A 11 1.17 -3.04 17.09
C VAL A 11 2.30 -2.26 16.42
N LEU A 12 3.55 -2.50 16.83
CA LEU A 12 4.71 -1.82 16.27
C LEU A 12 4.91 -2.17 14.79
N GLU A 13 4.73 -3.45 14.43
CA GLU A 13 4.81 -3.94 13.06
C GLU A 13 3.76 -3.26 12.15
N ARG A 14 2.49 -3.29 12.56
CA ARG A 14 1.41 -2.65 11.79
C ARG A 14 1.58 -1.14 11.65
N THR A 15 2.03 -0.49 12.72
CA THR A 15 2.30 0.96 12.70
C THR A 15 3.47 1.26 11.77
N GLY A 16 4.51 0.42 11.78
CA GLY A 16 5.64 0.49 10.85
C GLY A 16 5.21 0.38 9.38
N LEU A 17 4.34 -0.57 9.05
CA LEU A 17 3.80 -0.72 7.69
C LEU A 17 2.97 0.49 7.26
N ALA A 18 2.13 1.03 8.15
CA ALA A 18 1.37 2.25 7.87
C ALA A 18 2.29 3.46 7.65
N MET A 19 3.36 3.60 8.44
CA MET A 19 4.35 4.66 8.26
C MET A 19 5.11 4.53 6.94
N ALA A 20 5.44 3.32 6.51
CA ALA A 20 6.05 3.07 5.20
C ALA A 20 5.13 3.49 4.06
N GLY A 21 3.83 3.16 4.15
CA GLY A 21 2.83 3.61 3.18
C GLY A 21 2.66 5.13 3.16
N ALA A 22 2.66 5.77 4.33
CA ALA A 22 2.60 7.23 4.44
C ALA A 22 3.81 7.90 3.77
N ALA A 23 5.02 7.39 4.02
CA ALA A 23 6.24 7.88 3.40
C ALA A 23 6.21 7.68 1.88
N ALA A 24 5.74 6.52 1.40
CA ALA A 24 5.55 6.27 -0.03
C ALA A 24 4.61 7.30 -0.68
N GLY A 25 3.46 7.57 -0.05
CA GLY A 25 2.53 8.60 -0.50
C GLY A 25 3.12 10.01 -0.50
N LEU A 26 3.92 10.34 0.51
CA LEU A 26 4.61 11.63 0.59
C LEU A 26 5.59 11.84 -0.58
N PHE A 27 6.40 10.84 -0.92
CA PHE A 27 7.36 10.95 -2.01
C PHE A 27 6.70 11.11 -3.38
N VAL A 28 5.63 10.34 -3.63
CA VAL A 28 4.83 10.50 -4.85
C VAL A 28 4.20 11.88 -4.89
N ALA A 29 3.60 12.34 -3.79
CA ALA A 29 2.97 13.64 -3.72
C ALA A 29 3.97 14.79 -3.89
N ALA A 30 5.17 14.68 -3.31
CA ALA A 30 6.24 15.66 -3.46
C ALA A 30 6.70 15.76 -4.92
N HIS A 31 6.92 14.61 -5.57
CA HIS A 31 7.29 14.55 -6.99
C HIS A 31 6.21 15.16 -7.90
N VAL A 32 4.94 14.80 -7.66
CA VAL A 32 3.81 15.28 -8.47
C VAL A 32 3.56 16.78 -8.21
N GLY A 33 3.60 17.21 -6.96
CA GLY A 33 3.42 18.61 -6.56
C GLY A 33 4.53 19.53 -7.05
N SER A 34 5.76 19.04 -7.22
CA SER A 34 6.85 19.80 -7.83
C SER A 34 6.67 20.01 -9.34
N SER A 35 5.92 19.12 -10.01
CA SER A 35 5.71 19.15 -11.46
C SER A 35 4.38 19.80 -11.86
N ILE A 36 3.40 19.88 -10.95
CA ILE A 36 2.06 20.40 -11.21
C ILE A 36 1.71 21.44 -10.13
N ALA A 37 1.70 22.72 -10.52
CA ALA A 37 1.47 23.86 -9.62
C ALA A 37 0.14 23.79 -8.85
N ALA A 38 -0.90 23.16 -9.42
CA ALA A 38 -2.19 22.98 -8.76
C ALA A 38 -2.15 21.98 -7.59
N LEU A 39 -1.13 21.10 -7.55
CA LEU A 39 -0.99 20.04 -6.55
C LEU A 39 0.10 20.33 -5.51
N THR A 40 0.72 21.52 -5.54
CA THR A 40 1.81 21.91 -4.62
C THR A 40 1.29 22.31 -3.22
N THR A 41 0.13 21.83 -2.82
CA THR A 41 -0.51 22.20 -1.54
C THR A 41 -0.13 21.24 -0.42
N GLN A 42 0.00 21.75 0.80
CA GLN A 42 0.19 20.91 1.99
C GLN A 42 -0.97 19.91 2.18
N GLY A 43 -2.19 20.32 1.84
CA GLY A 43 -3.36 19.44 1.88
C GLY A 43 -3.22 18.22 0.97
N PHE A 44 -2.71 18.40 -0.26
CA PHE A 44 -2.45 17.30 -1.17
C PHE A 44 -1.43 16.29 -0.60
N LEU A 45 -0.33 16.79 -0.02
CA LEU A 45 0.67 15.94 0.63
C LEU A 45 0.07 15.11 1.77
N VAL A 46 -0.72 15.75 2.65
CA VAL A 46 -1.34 15.07 3.80
C VAL A 46 -2.35 14.02 3.34
N VAL A 47 -3.18 14.32 2.34
CA VAL A 47 -4.14 13.36 1.78
C VAL A 47 -3.42 12.14 1.22
N MET A 48 -2.33 12.34 0.47
CA MET A 48 -1.53 11.26 -0.10
C MET A 48 -0.85 10.40 0.97
N MET A 49 -0.34 11.04 2.04
CA MET A 49 0.21 10.33 3.20
C MET A 49 -0.85 9.47 3.89
N ILE A 50 -2.04 10.02 4.14
CA ILE A 50 -3.13 9.29 4.80
C ILE A 50 -3.61 8.13 3.91
N ALA A 51 -3.79 8.37 2.61
CA ALA A 51 -4.19 7.34 1.66
C ALA A 51 -3.15 6.20 1.58
N GLY A 52 -1.86 6.52 1.52
CA GLY A 52 -0.78 5.53 1.56
C GLY A 52 -0.74 4.75 2.87
N ALA A 53 -0.92 5.42 4.01
CA ALA A 53 -0.99 4.77 5.32
C ALA A 53 -2.16 3.77 5.40
N ILE A 54 -3.34 4.19 4.94
CA ILE A 54 -4.53 3.34 4.89
C ILE A 54 -4.32 2.17 3.92
N GLY A 55 -3.79 2.41 2.72
CA GLY A 55 -3.54 1.36 1.74
C GLY A 55 -2.60 0.28 2.27
N PHE A 56 -1.44 0.67 2.79
CA PHE A 56 -0.45 -0.30 3.30
C PHE A 56 -0.92 -0.97 4.58
N TYR A 57 -1.61 -0.24 5.46
CA TYR A 57 -2.20 -0.84 6.66
C TYR A 57 -3.30 -1.84 6.31
N LEU A 58 -4.16 -1.58 5.32
CA LEU A 58 -5.27 -2.48 5.00
C LEU A 58 -4.88 -3.61 4.06
N GLY A 59 -3.92 -3.36 3.16
CA GLY A 59 -3.48 -4.29 2.13
C GLY A 59 -2.44 -5.29 2.62
N ILE A 60 -1.42 -4.86 3.36
CA ILE A 60 -0.38 -5.79 3.85
C ILE A 60 -0.86 -6.55 5.10
N ASP A 61 -1.78 -5.96 5.86
CA ASP A 61 -2.39 -6.57 7.05
C ASP A 61 -3.66 -7.39 6.72
N THR A 62 -3.89 -7.73 5.44
CA THR A 62 -4.80 -8.83 5.13
C THR A 62 -4.27 -10.07 5.85
N PRO A 63 -5.08 -10.75 6.69
CA PRO A 63 -4.59 -11.87 7.47
C PRO A 63 -3.95 -12.88 6.53
N PRO A 64 -2.66 -13.20 6.68
CA PRO A 64 -2.07 -14.31 5.95
C PRO A 64 -2.89 -15.54 6.30
N LEU A 65 -3.45 -16.23 5.30
CA LEU A 65 -3.93 -17.57 5.51
C LEU A 65 -2.75 -18.38 6.06
N PRO A 66 -2.92 -19.19 7.12
CA PRO A 66 -1.89 -20.12 7.55
C PRO A 66 -1.60 -21.04 6.37
N PHE A 67 -0.45 -20.84 5.73
CA PHE A 67 0.03 -21.76 4.71
C PHE A 67 0.27 -23.11 5.39
N HIS A 68 -0.66 -24.04 5.16
CA HIS A 68 -0.49 -25.49 5.18
C HIS A 68 0.18 -26.12 6.41
N GLU A 69 -0.63 -26.56 7.38
CA GLU A 69 -0.34 -27.85 8.05
C GLU A 69 -0.73 -28.99 7.07
N PRO A 70 0.14 -29.98 6.79
CA PRO A 70 -0.07 -30.97 5.71
C PRO A 70 -1.08 -32.09 6.04
N HIS A 71 -2.11 -31.83 6.83
CA HIS A 71 -3.14 -32.83 7.14
C HIS A 71 -4.52 -32.19 7.32
N GLN A 72 -5.20 -31.82 6.24
CA GLN A 72 -6.64 -32.08 6.08
C GLN A 72 -7.09 -31.72 4.65
N GLU A 73 -7.65 -32.70 3.95
CA GLU A 73 -8.32 -32.54 2.65
C GLU A 73 -9.74 -31.92 2.81
N PRO A 74 -10.41 -31.51 1.71
CA PRO A 74 -10.85 -30.15 1.49
C PRO A 74 -12.32 -29.93 1.85
N ALA A 75 -12.64 -28.77 2.43
CA ALA A 75 -14.01 -28.33 2.59
C ALA A 75 -14.15 -26.87 2.16
N ASP A 76 -14.95 -26.71 1.11
CA ASP A 76 -15.74 -25.54 0.75
C ASP A 76 -15.12 -24.44 -0.12
N GLY A 77 -15.84 -24.11 -1.19
CA GLY A 77 -15.45 -23.29 -2.34
C GLY A 77 -15.25 -21.80 -2.09
N SER A 78 -14.61 -21.42 -0.98
CA SER A 78 -14.25 -20.05 -0.62
C SER A 78 -12.82 -19.65 -1.03
N GLY A 79 -11.98 -20.61 -1.41
CA GLY A 79 -10.54 -20.41 -1.67
C GLY A 79 -10.20 -19.44 -2.80
N GLY A 80 -10.95 -19.44 -3.92
CA GLY A 80 -10.58 -18.62 -5.08
C GLY A 80 -10.75 -17.10 -4.89
N LYS A 81 -11.70 -16.67 -4.04
CA LYS A 81 -11.97 -15.24 -3.82
C LYS A 81 -11.00 -14.62 -2.81
N ILE A 82 -10.42 -15.42 -1.92
CA ILE A 82 -9.40 -14.96 -0.97
C ILE A 82 -8.05 -14.84 -1.68
N ASP A 83 -7.68 -15.83 -2.50
CA ASP A 83 -6.46 -15.81 -3.32
C ASP A 83 -6.44 -14.60 -4.28
N THR A 84 -7.59 -14.28 -4.90
CA THR A 84 -7.71 -13.08 -5.74
C THR A 84 -7.50 -11.77 -4.96
N ALA A 85 -7.99 -11.69 -3.72
CA ALA A 85 -7.83 -10.48 -2.90
C ALA A 85 -6.39 -10.32 -2.41
N GLU A 86 -5.72 -11.41 -2.04
CA GLU A 86 -4.31 -11.41 -1.66
C GLU A 86 -3.41 -11.02 -2.85
N PHE A 87 -3.66 -11.60 -4.03
CA PHE A 87 -2.96 -11.22 -5.26
C PHE A 87 -3.17 -9.74 -5.61
N LEU A 88 -4.41 -9.25 -5.52
CA LEU A 88 -4.73 -7.85 -5.80
C LEU A 88 -4.02 -6.90 -4.82
N SER A 89 -3.92 -7.29 -3.55
CA SER A 89 -3.17 -6.54 -2.54
C SER A 89 -1.66 -6.54 -2.81
N ALA A 90 -1.10 -7.69 -3.19
CA ALA A 90 0.32 -7.83 -3.53
C ALA A 90 0.69 -6.97 -4.74
N VAL A 91 -0.11 -7.03 -5.82
CA VAL A 91 0.06 -6.19 -7.01
C VAL A 91 -0.08 -4.72 -6.65
N GLY A 92 -1.08 -4.35 -5.85
CA GLY A 92 -1.29 -2.98 -5.40
C GLY A 92 -0.09 -2.43 -4.60
N THR A 93 0.45 -3.25 -3.70
CA THR A 93 1.64 -2.94 -2.90
C THR A 93 2.88 -2.77 -3.77
N PHE A 94 3.10 -3.68 -4.71
CA PHE A 94 4.21 -3.59 -5.66
C PHE A 94 4.13 -2.30 -6.49
N LEU A 95 2.95 -1.99 -7.03
CA LEU A 95 2.76 -0.81 -7.87
C LEU A 95 2.95 0.49 -7.08
N ALA A 96 2.40 0.57 -5.86
CA ALA A 96 2.56 1.72 -4.98
C ALA A 96 4.02 1.89 -4.52
N ALA A 97 4.71 0.80 -4.18
CA ALA A 97 6.12 0.84 -3.80
C ALA A 97 7.03 1.22 -4.98
N LEU A 98 6.77 0.67 -6.17
CA LEU A 98 7.53 0.98 -7.38
C LEU A 98 7.41 2.46 -7.76
N THR A 99 6.19 3.00 -7.76
CA THR A 99 5.95 4.43 -8.07
C THR A 99 6.57 5.35 -7.02
N ALA A 100 6.55 4.97 -5.74
CA ALA A 100 7.27 5.70 -4.69
C ALA A 100 8.79 5.63 -4.88
N PHE A 101 9.34 4.46 -5.20
CA PHE A 101 10.77 4.29 -5.48
C PHE A 101 11.23 5.15 -6.66
N VAL A 102 10.49 5.13 -7.77
CA VAL A 102 10.76 5.99 -8.93
C VAL A 102 10.65 7.47 -8.56
N SER A 103 9.65 7.86 -7.76
CA SER A 103 9.50 9.25 -7.29
C SER A 103 10.70 9.72 -6.48
N VAL A 104 11.18 8.90 -5.53
CA VAL A 104 12.40 9.17 -4.76
C VAL A 104 13.60 9.30 -5.69
N GLY A 105 13.74 8.40 -6.66
CA GLY A 105 14.81 8.44 -7.65
C GLY A 105 14.84 9.77 -8.41
N VAL A 106 13.70 10.23 -8.93
CA VAL A 106 13.61 11.51 -9.63
C VAL A 106 13.96 12.69 -8.72
N ILE A 107 13.46 12.69 -7.49
CA ILE A 107 13.74 13.76 -6.52
C ILE A 107 15.24 13.82 -6.19
N VAL A 108 15.86 12.67 -5.91
CA VAL A 108 17.27 12.57 -5.50
C VAL A 108 18.21 12.88 -6.67
N LEU A 109 17.91 12.39 -7.87
CA LEU A 109 18.69 12.64 -9.08
C LEU A 109 18.44 14.03 -9.69
N ARG A 110 17.48 14.80 -9.16
CA ARG A 110 17.06 16.11 -9.67
C ARG A 110 16.71 16.09 -11.16
N GLU A 111 16.16 14.98 -11.64
CA GLU A 111 15.70 14.89 -13.02
C GLU A 111 14.45 15.76 -13.22
N ASN A 112 14.29 16.36 -14.40
CA ASN A 112 13.07 17.07 -14.78
C ASN A 112 12.17 16.11 -15.57
N PRO A 113 11.25 15.40 -14.91
CA PRO A 113 10.37 14.43 -15.56
C PRO A 113 9.45 15.17 -16.52
N ARG A 114 9.26 14.59 -17.71
CA ARG A 114 8.22 15.05 -18.64
C ARG A 114 6.85 14.86 -17.97
N LEU A 115 5.92 15.78 -18.17
CA LEU A 115 4.56 15.76 -17.58
C LEU A 115 3.87 14.39 -17.71
N PHE A 116 4.08 13.70 -18.84
CA PHE A 116 3.58 12.34 -19.07
C PHE A 116 4.04 11.34 -17.99
N TRP A 117 5.32 11.35 -17.61
CA TRP A 117 5.87 10.45 -16.60
C TRP A 117 5.33 10.75 -15.21
N THR A 118 5.17 12.03 -14.87
CA THR A 118 4.55 12.45 -13.61
C THR A 118 3.12 11.93 -13.48
N ILE A 119 2.32 12.04 -14.55
CA ILE A 119 0.94 11.53 -14.58
C ILE A 119 0.94 10.00 -14.44
N THR A 120 1.83 9.29 -15.14
CA THR A 120 1.94 7.83 -15.05
C THR A 120 2.33 7.35 -13.64
N ILE A 121 3.26 8.04 -12.97
CA ILE A 121 3.66 7.75 -11.59
C ILE A 121 2.49 7.98 -10.64
N MET A 122 1.78 9.10 -10.79
CA MET A 122 0.60 9.41 -9.98
C MET A 122 -0.50 8.35 -10.16
N ALA A 123 -0.81 8.02 -11.41
CA ALA A 123 -1.84 7.04 -11.74
C ALA A 123 -1.47 5.64 -11.21
N GLY A 124 -0.22 5.20 -11.40
CA GLY A 124 0.24 3.92 -10.88
C GLY A 124 0.14 3.85 -9.35
N TRP A 125 0.50 4.91 -8.65
CA TRP A 125 0.38 4.96 -7.19
C TRP A 125 -1.07 4.91 -6.73
N VAL A 126 -1.95 5.73 -7.33
CA VAL A 126 -3.39 5.77 -6.98
C VAL A 126 -4.05 4.43 -7.23
N ILE A 127 -3.77 3.80 -8.38
CA ILE A 127 -4.28 2.47 -8.71
C ILE A 127 -3.78 1.44 -7.69
N GLY A 128 -2.48 1.48 -7.34
CA GLY A 128 -1.89 0.56 -6.38
C GLY A 128 -2.53 0.65 -4.99
N VAL A 129 -2.69 1.87 -4.47
CA VAL A 129 -3.35 2.11 -3.18
C VAL A 129 -4.83 1.74 -3.22
N ALA A 130 -5.54 2.05 -4.30
CA ALA A 130 -6.95 1.66 -4.45
C ALA A 130 -7.12 0.12 -4.42
N MET A 131 -6.24 -0.61 -5.11
CA MET A 131 -6.23 -2.08 -5.10
C MET A 131 -6.03 -2.64 -3.68
N GLN A 132 -5.10 -2.08 -2.90
CA GLN A 132 -4.88 -2.47 -1.50
C GLN A 132 -6.12 -2.23 -0.62
N ILE A 133 -6.75 -1.05 -0.75
CA ILE A 133 -7.94 -0.69 0.04
C ILE A 133 -9.10 -1.63 -0.28
N VAL A 134 -9.35 -1.88 -1.57
CA VAL A 134 -10.43 -2.78 -2.03
C VAL A 134 -10.17 -4.21 -1.57
N ALA A 135 -8.95 -4.72 -1.75
CA ALA A 135 -8.57 -6.06 -1.29
C ALA A 135 -8.77 -6.22 0.22
N GLY A 136 -8.27 -5.26 1.02
CA GLY A 136 -8.44 -5.26 2.46
C GLY A 136 -9.91 -5.17 2.88
N ALA A 137 -10.73 -4.38 2.17
CA ALA A 137 -12.16 -4.27 2.45
C ALA A 137 -12.91 -5.58 2.17
N ILE A 138 -12.63 -6.22 1.03
CA ILE A 138 -13.21 -7.52 0.65
C ILE A 138 -12.86 -8.61 1.69
N ALA A 139 -11.62 -8.63 2.16
CA ALA A 139 -11.17 -9.59 3.17
C ALA A 139 -11.89 -9.41 4.53
N ARG A 140 -12.23 -8.17 4.91
CA ARG A 140 -12.90 -7.86 6.19
C ARG A 140 -14.41 -8.07 6.17
N MET A 141 -15.09 -7.79 5.05
CA MET A 141 -16.56 -7.98 4.93
C MET A 141 -17.00 -9.45 4.96
N ARG A 142 -16.06 -10.40 4.94
CA ARG A 142 -16.32 -11.85 4.90
C ARG A 142 -15.97 -12.57 6.20
N ARG A 143 -15.51 -11.84 7.22
CA ARG A 143 -15.32 -12.31 8.59
C ARG A 143 -16.55 -12.00 9.43
#